data_AF-A0A536R5L3-F1
#
_entry.id   AF-A0A536R5L3-F1
#
_cell.length_a   1.000
_cell.length_b   1.000
_cell.length_c   1.000
_cell.angle_alpha   90.00
_cell.angle_beta   90.00
_cell.angle_gamma   90.00
#
_symmetry.space_group_name_H-M   'P 1'
#
loop_
_entity.id
_entity.type
_entity.pdbx_description
1 polymer ?
#
loop_
_entity_poly.entity_id
_entity_poly.type
_entity_poly.pdbx_seq_one_letter_code
_entity_poly.pdbx_strand_id
1 'polypeptide(L)'
;MELRLGRFVVLGAGSTALVALLSASVLYLLPSAGAGVGGGALGWVEGAPSQMKPPVDNQRHLYVLDGWGGVHPVGASPVLATSASWPTKDIAFSLALFPDGTGGYVMDGWGRLHPLGVAPAIDSGVYWPYWIGAREIVMAPWSSASDPAGYLLDADGGIHPFGDAPAAMGNTTWPGKGIARALVLSGGSTRDAVMGYTLDGFGGVHPFGGAREIFGSAQWTADIARGLVLTTARNGLFVQGYTLDYSGGIHPFGGAPAISASAVWPGRDMADSIVAWTGAKQDAPGGWVLDRRGDVHAWGSAPALEPSQTWPAWDIARGLAGAGSGGGSTERVVLDPQPGGDAWGAYFNQRDTRWASVGVGPTAHPVWEIGCLLSDLAMVYSHFGLSSVTPATVAAHAGWFNGHGAIYNSALNIPGHTTVVNHNPSAAWIAEQVSAGHPVIVGMNLPSGGTHFVVLTGQAGSSDYWVNDPWEQNAMHVPFSGDWFTRGPIYEAFAFI
;
A
#
# COMPACT_ATOMS: atom_id res chain seq x y z
N MET A 1 28.30 -32.59 61.68
CA MET A 1 27.61 -32.60 62.99
C MET A 1 26.11 -32.66 62.69
N GLU A 2 25.47 -33.67 63.24
CA GLU A 2 24.09 -34.12 62.97
C GLU A 2 23.02 -33.06 63.24
N LEU A 3 21.88 -33.07 62.52
CA LEU A 3 20.61 -33.66 63.00
C LEU A 3 19.42 -33.44 62.04
N ARG A 4 18.58 -34.48 62.02
CA ARG A 4 17.23 -34.71 61.43
C ARG A 4 16.20 -33.63 61.84
N LEU A 5 14.99 -33.44 61.30
CA LEU A 5 13.83 -34.25 60.83
C LEU A 5 12.93 -33.30 59.95
N GLY A 6 11.96 -33.72 59.12
CA GLY A 6 11.29 -35.00 58.99
C GLY A 6 10.19 -35.03 57.90
N ARG A 7 9.90 -36.28 57.50
CA ARG A 7 8.65 -36.91 57.02
C ARG A 7 7.72 -36.19 56.03
N PHE A 8 7.53 -36.82 54.86
CA PHE A 8 6.20 -37.04 54.29
C PHE A 8 6.05 -38.47 53.73
N VAL A 9 4.83 -38.97 53.88
CA VAL A 9 4.36 -40.37 53.75
C VAL A 9 4.05 -40.73 52.30
N VAL A 10 4.17 -42.03 51.98
CA VAL A 10 3.89 -42.61 50.66
C VAL A 10 2.86 -43.77 50.80
N LEU A 11 1.96 -43.83 49.80
CA LEU A 11 1.15 -44.95 49.25
C LEU A 11 -0.21 -45.37 49.84
N GLY A 12 -1.13 -45.62 48.90
CA GLY A 12 -2.38 -46.39 48.99
C GLY A 12 -3.40 -45.91 47.94
N ALA A 13 -3.27 -46.24 46.65
CA ALA A 13 -3.75 -47.45 45.96
C ALA A 13 -5.29 -47.53 45.79
N GLY A 14 -5.75 -47.55 44.54
CA GLY A 14 -7.10 -47.98 44.16
C GLY A 14 -7.65 -47.35 42.88
N SER A 15 -7.37 -47.92 41.70
CA SER A 15 -8.16 -47.65 40.49
C SER A 15 -8.21 -48.91 39.62
N THR A 16 -9.41 -49.46 39.47
CA THR A 16 -9.78 -50.61 38.64
C THR A 16 -10.30 -50.14 37.27
N ALA A 17 -9.77 -50.77 36.21
CA ALA A 17 -10.38 -51.15 34.91
C ALA A 17 -11.04 -50.07 34.02
N LEU A 18 -10.99 -50.10 32.68
CA LEU A 18 -11.13 -51.23 31.76
C LEU A 18 -10.61 -50.85 30.36
N VAL A 19 -10.00 -51.81 29.67
CA VAL A 19 -9.54 -51.75 28.26
C VAL A 19 -10.69 -52.13 27.33
N ALA A 20 -10.83 -51.45 26.18
CA ALA A 20 -11.53 -51.96 25.01
C ALA A 20 -10.88 -51.47 23.71
N LEU A 21 -10.19 -52.39 23.03
CA LEU A 21 -9.75 -52.29 21.63
C LEU A 21 -10.87 -52.86 20.75
N LEU A 22 -11.27 -52.13 19.70
CA LEU A 22 -12.07 -52.67 18.60
C LEU A 22 -11.51 -52.20 17.26
N SER A 23 -11.02 -53.19 16.51
CA SER A 23 -10.66 -53.19 15.11
C SER A 23 -11.91 -53.37 14.24
N ALA A 24 -11.94 -52.74 13.06
CA ALA A 24 -12.88 -53.10 11.99
C ALA A 24 -12.25 -52.90 10.61
N SER A 25 -12.48 -53.90 9.77
CA SER A 25 -11.85 -54.16 8.47
C SER A 25 -12.59 -53.52 7.29
N VAL A 26 -11.83 -53.39 6.20
CA VAL A 26 -12.13 -52.93 4.83
C VAL A 26 -13.41 -53.53 4.20
N LEU A 27 -14.16 -52.71 3.44
CA LEU A 27 -14.98 -53.16 2.33
C LEU A 27 -14.80 -52.24 1.11
N TYR A 28 -14.22 -52.78 0.04
CA TYR A 28 -14.26 -52.22 -1.32
C TYR A 28 -15.58 -52.63 -1.99
N LEU A 29 -16.29 -51.69 -2.59
CA LEU A 29 -17.41 -51.95 -3.49
C LEU A 29 -17.16 -51.26 -4.84
N LEU A 30 -16.83 -52.07 -5.85
CA LEU A 30 -16.93 -51.74 -7.27
C LEU A 30 -18.38 -51.97 -7.72
N PRO A 31 -18.93 -51.14 -8.64
CA PRO A 31 -20.05 -51.57 -9.47
C PRO A 31 -19.55 -52.01 -10.85
N SER A 32 -20.03 -53.19 -11.22
CA SER A 32 -19.92 -53.87 -12.50
C SER A 32 -20.64 -53.14 -13.64
N ALA A 33 -20.11 -53.29 -14.84
CA ALA A 33 -20.78 -52.93 -16.09
C ALA A 33 -22.08 -53.74 -16.31
N GLY A 34 -23.12 -53.07 -16.80
CA GLY A 34 -24.37 -53.66 -17.30
C GLY A 34 -25.03 -52.72 -18.31
N ALA A 35 -25.36 -53.25 -19.49
CA ALA A 35 -25.77 -52.51 -20.68
C ALA A 35 -27.31 -52.40 -20.83
N GLY A 36 -27.77 -51.24 -21.36
CA GLY A 36 -29.01 -51.01 -22.15
C GLY A 36 -30.37 -51.13 -21.42
N VAL A 37 -31.45 -50.39 -21.70
CA VAL A 37 -31.85 -49.50 -22.80
C VAL A 37 -33.05 -48.65 -22.31
N GLY A 38 -33.14 -47.37 -22.72
CA GLY A 38 -34.42 -46.78 -23.17
C GLY A 38 -35.10 -45.69 -22.35
N GLY A 39 -34.95 -44.43 -22.80
CA GLY A 39 -36.08 -43.50 -23.00
C GLY A 39 -36.40 -42.49 -21.90
N GLY A 40 -36.09 -41.20 -22.16
CA GLY A 40 -36.69 -40.08 -21.43
C GLY A 40 -35.79 -38.85 -21.33
N ALA A 41 -35.77 -38.04 -22.40
CA ALA A 41 -35.07 -36.76 -22.42
C ALA A 41 -35.75 -35.74 -21.50
N LEU A 42 -35.09 -35.38 -20.40
CA LEU A 42 -35.25 -34.10 -19.71
C LEU A 42 -33.85 -33.49 -19.64
N GLY A 43 -33.61 -32.48 -20.47
CA GLY A 43 -32.32 -31.81 -20.60
C GLY A 43 -31.95 -31.07 -19.33
N TRP A 44 -31.15 -31.71 -18.50
CA TRP A 44 -30.28 -30.99 -17.58
C TRP A 44 -29.14 -30.42 -18.41
N VAL A 45 -29.11 -29.10 -18.56
CA VAL A 45 -27.87 -28.42 -18.94
C VAL A 45 -26.98 -28.50 -17.72
N GLU A 46 -26.22 -29.59 -17.60
CA GLU A 46 -25.01 -29.59 -16.78
C GLU A 46 -24.07 -28.57 -17.43
N GLY A 47 -24.13 -27.33 -16.94
CA GLY A 47 -22.99 -26.44 -17.04
C GLY A 47 -21.85 -27.13 -16.31
N ALA A 48 -20.99 -27.82 -17.04
CA ALA A 48 -19.75 -28.34 -16.49
C ALA A 48 -19.07 -27.16 -15.77
N PRO A 49 -18.72 -27.27 -14.48
CA PRO A 49 -17.98 -26.21 -13.82
C PRO A 49 -16.72 -25.99 -14.65
N SER A 50 -16.56 -24.78 -15.20
CA SER A 50 -15.33 -24.40 -15.87
C SER A 50 -14.20 -24.68 -14.89
N GLN A 51 -13.38 -25.69 -15.18
CA GLN A 51 -12.18 -25.96 -14.40
C GLN A 51 -11.35 -24.68 -14.45
N MET A 52 -11.33 -23.93 -13.36
CA MET A 52 -10.52 -22.73 -13.24
C MET A 52 -9.08 -23.12 -13.52
N LYS A 53 -8.51 -22.56 -14.59
CA LYS A 53 -7.11 -22.82 -14.91
C LYS A 53 -6.27 -22.19 -13.81
N PRO A 54 -5.33 -22.93 -13.19
CA PRO A 54 -4.42 -22.32 -12.23
C PRO A 54 -3.64 -21.18 -12.89
N PRO A 55 -3.20 -20.17 -12.11
CA PRO A 55 -2.38 -19.10 -12.65
C PRO A 55 -1.16 -19.63 -13.40
N VAL A 56 -0.76 -18.92 -14.46
CA VAL A 56 0.50 -19.20 -15.13
C VAL A 56 1.67 -18.91 -14.19
N ASP A 57 2.84 -19.46 -14.51
CA ASP A 57 4.06 -19.15 -13.77
C ASP A 57 4.36 -17.64 -13.87
N ASN A 58 4.36 -16.98 -12.72
CA ASN A 58 4.56 -15.55 -12.61
C ASN A 58 6.03 -15.13 -12.67
N GLN A 59 7.00 -16.06 -12.77
CA GLN A 59 8.42 -15.71 -12.98
C GLN A 59 8.66 -14.89 -14.26
N ARG A 60 7.77 -15.01 -15.26
CA ARG A 60 7.80 -14.23 -16.51
C ARG A 60 6.58 -13.33 -16.70
N HIS A 61 5.87 -13.04 -15.62
CA HIS A 61 4.70 -12.18 -15.60
C HIS A 61 4.66 -11.40 -14.28
N LEU A 62 5.79 -10.86 -13.84
CA LEU A 62 5.98 -10.11 -12.59
C LEU A 62 6.32 -8.66 -12.89
N TYR A 63 5.70 -7.73 -12.16
CA TYR A 63 5.78 -6.30 -12.44
C TYR A 63 5.82 -5.47 -11.16
N VAL A 64 6.61 -4.39 -11.20
CA VAL A 64 6.63 -3.34 -10.17
C VAL A 64 5.77 -2.17 -10.65
N LEU A 65 4.93 -1.65 -9.77
CA LEU A 65 4.19 -0.40 -9.92
C LEU A 65 4.92 0.71 -9.16
N ASP A 66 5.15 1.84 -9.82
CA ASP A 66 5.53 3.10 -9.15
C ASP A 66 4.31 3.96 -8.84
N GLY A 67 4.45 4.89 -7.88
CA GLY A 67 3.37 5.77 -7.43
C GLY A 67 2.87 6.75 -8.47
N TRP A 68 3.61 6.96 -9.56
CA TRP A 68 3.21 7.79 -10.70
C TRP A 68 2.44 7.00 -11.77
N GLY A 69 2.19 5.71 -11.55
CA GLY A 69 1.43 4.84 -12.44
C GLY A 69 2.27 4.07 -13.47
N GLY A 70 3.60 4.20 -13.42
CA GLY A 70 4.51 3.41 -14.26
C GLY A 70 4.52 1.94 -13.84
N VAL A 71 4.42 1.04 -14.82
CA VAL A 71 4.46 -0.42 -14.62
C VAL A 71 5.70 -0.99 -15.29
N HIS A 72 6.57 -1.60 -14.49
CA HIS A 72 7.93 -1.98 -14.86
C HIS A 72 8.09 -3.50 -14.82
N PRO A 73 8.44 -4.17 -15.94
CA PRO A 73 8.63 -5.60 -15.94
C PRO A 73 9.80 -6.03 -15.05
N VAL A 74 9.65 -7.19 -14.41
CA VAL A 74 10.69 -7.85 -13.62
C VAL A 74 11.17 -9.10 -14.35
N GLY A 75 12.49 -9.26 -14.42
CA GLY A 75 13.14 -10.36 -15.12
C GLY A 75 12.80 -10.39 -16.62
N ALA A 76 12.32 -11.53 -17.10
CA ALA A 76 11.98 -11.73 -18.51
C ALA A 76 10.49 -11.45 -18.83
N SER A 77 9.81 -10.69 -17.99
CA SER A 77 8.40 -10.33 -18.20
C SER A 77 8.24 -9.39 -19.40
N PRO A 78 7.24 -9.60 -20.27
CA PRO A 78 6.98 -8.70 -21.39
C PRO A 78 6.47 -7.34 -20.90
N VAL A 79 6.65 -6.27 -21.68
CA VAL A 79 6.05 -4.98 -21.33
C VAL A 79 4.52 -5.05 -21.52
N LEU A 80 3.75 -4.56 -20.55
CA LEU A 80 2.31 -4.40 -20.65
C LEU A 80 1.96 -2.92 -20.88
N ALA A 81 1.07 -2.66 -21.83
CA ALA A 81 0.55 -1.31 -22.05
C ALA A 81 -0.33 -0.89 -20.87
N THR A 82 -0.16 0.33 -20.37
CA THR A 82 -0.93 0.87 -19.25
C THR A 82 -1.58 2.20 -19.65
N SER A 83 -2.77 2.45 -19.11
CA SER A 83 -3.44 3.74 -19.18
C SER A 83 -3.14 4.64 -17.98
N ALA A 84 -2.56 4.07 -16.92
CA ALA A 84 -2.24 4.78 -15.69
C ALA A 84 -1.10 5.77 -15.91
N SER A 85 -1.31 7.04 -15.56
CA SER A 85 -0.26 8.06 -15.59
C SER A 85 -0.62 9.25 -14.71
N TRP A 86 0.21 9.48 -13.70
CA TRP A 86 0.17 10.67 -12.85
C TRP A 86 1.59 11.18 -12.64
N PRO A 87 2.19 11.84 -13.65
CA PRO A 87 3.51 12.41 -13.50
C PRO A 87 3.57 13.28 -12.25
N THR A 88 4.60 13.09 -11.42
CA THR A 88 4.85 13.86 -10.20
C THR A 88 3.83 13.71 -9.06
N LYS A 89 2.85 12.80 -9.19
CA LYS A 89 1.83 12.58 -8.16
C LYS A 89 1.80 11.12 -7.74
N ASP A 90 2.10 10.90 -6.47
CA ASP A 90 2.15 9.59 -5.83
C ASP A 90 0.75 9.11 -5.43
N ILE A 91 0.02 8.51 -6.37
CA ILE A 91 -1.37 8.07 -6.16
C ILE A 91 -1.64 6.65 -6.65
N ALA A 92 -0.76 6.02 -7.43
CA ALA A 92 -0.95 4.63 -7.81
C ALA A 92 -0.62 3.73 -6.61
N PHE A 93 -1.62 3.02 -6.06
CA PHE A 93 -1.45 2.29 -4.80
C PHE A 93 -1.48 0.78 -4.92
N SER A 94 -2.04 0.22 -5.99
CA SER A 94 -2.08 -1.24 -6.12
C SER A 94 -2.05 -1.68 -7.56
N LEU A 95 -1.45 -2.85 -7.77
CA LEU A 95 -1.40 -3.56 -9.05
C LEU A 95 -1.90 -4.99 -8.82
N ALA A 96 -2.75 -5.49 -9.72
CA ALA A 96 -3.14 -6.90 -9.72
C ALA A 96 -3.30 -7.43 -11.15
N LEU A 97 -2.85 -8.67 -11.38
CA LEU A 97 -2.91 -9.31 -12.70
C LEU A 97 -3.88 -10.48 -12.74
N PHE A 98 -4.50 -10.68 -13.90
CA PHE A 98 -5.27 -11.88 -14.19
C PHE A 98 -4.41 -13.15 -14.02
N PRO A 99 -5.02 -14.31 -13.71
CA PRO A 99 -4.34 -15.61 -13.61
C PRO A 99 -3.51 -15.97 -14.86
N ASP A 100 -3.91 -15.53 -16.05
CA ASP A 100 -3.19 -15.81 -17.29
C ASP A 100 -2.02 -14.85 -17.58
N GLY A 101 -1.84 -13.80 -16.78
CA GLY A 101 -0.77 -12.82 -16.90
C GLY A 101 -0.90 -11.85 -18.09
N THR A 102 -2.02 -11.87 -18.82
CA THR A 102 -2.19 -11.08 -20.06
C THR A 102 -2.50 -9.60 -19.79
N GLY A 103 -2.92 -9.27 -18.58
CA GLY A 103 -3.29 -7.92 -18.17
C GLY A 103 -3.81 -7.90 -16.75
N GLY A 104 -4.43 -6.78 -16.40
CA GLY A 104 -4.99 -6.54 -15.07
C GLY A 104 -5.29 -5.07 -14.88
N TYR A 105 -5.15 -4.58 -13.64
CA TYR A 105 -5.48 -3.21 -13.30
C TYR A 105 -4.43 -2.58 -12.39
N VAL A 106 -4.18 -1.31 -12.61
CA VAL A 106 -3.58 -0.40 -11.63
C VAL A 106 -4.73 0.33 -10.92
N MET A 107 -4.66 0.44 -9.60
CA MET A 107 -5.62 1.18 -8.79
C MET A 107 -5.00 2.47 -8.28
N ASP A 108 -5.72 3.58 -8.44
CA ASP A 108 -5.36 4.86 -7.81
C ASP A 108 -5.89 4.98 -6.37
N GLY A 109 -5.37 5.94 -5.61
CA GLY A 109 -5.72 6.14 -4.21
C GLY A 109 -7.17 6.53 -3.92
N TRP A 110 -7.95 6.85 -4.95
CA TRP A 110 -9.39 7.09 -4.83
C TRP A 110 -10.23 5.85 -5.15
N GLY A 111 -9.59 4.77 -5.61
CA GLY A 111 -10.22 3.49 -5.94
C GLY A 111 -10.57 3.34 -7.41
N ARG A 112 -10.17 4.24 -8.32
CA ARG A 112 -10.41 4.02 -9.76
C ARG A 112 -9.43 2.98 -10.32
N LEU A 113 -9.91 2.22 -11.30
CA LEU A 113 -9.15 1.18 -11.97
C LEU A 113 -8.69 1.65 -13.35
N HIS A 114 -7.41 1.44 -13.63
CA HIS A 114 -6.74 1.82 -14.88
C HIS A 114 -6.29 0.55 -15.58
N PRO A 115 -6.81 0.26 -16.79
CA PRO A 115 -6.45 -0.94 -17.53
C PRO A 115 -4.96 -1.10 -17.79
N LEU A 116 -4.50 -2.34 -17.62
CA LEU A 116 -3.16 -2.82 -17.95
C LEU A 116 -3.23 -4.04 -18.88
N GLY A 117 -2.35 -4.10 -19.88
CA GLY A 117 -2.30 -5.18 -20.85
C GLY A 117 -3.56 -5.23 -21.72
N VAL A 118 -4.18 -6.40 -21.83
CA VAL A 118 -5.42 -6.58 -22.60
C VAL A 118 -6.70 -6.37 -21.78
N ALA A 119 -6.61 -5.89 -20.54
CA ALA A 119 -7.77 -5.65 -19.70
C ALA A 119 -8.70 -4.57 -20.32
N PRO A 120 -10.03 -4.75 -20.28
CA PRO A 120 -10.98 -3.70 -20.66
C PRO A 120 -11.10 -2.63 -19.56
N ALA A 121 -11.61 -1.45 -19.89
CA ALA A 121 -11.98 -0.46 -18.87
C ALA A 121 -13.19 -0.92 -18.05
N ILE A 122 -13.07 -0.89 -16.72
CA ILE A 122 -14.14 -1.20 -15.77
C ILE A 122 -14.09 -0.22 -14.59
N ASP A 123 -15.20 -0.11 -13.87
CA ASP A 123 -15.29 0.67 -12.64
C ASP A 123 -15.23 -0.27 -11.42
N SER A 124 -14.63 0.20 -10.32
CA SER A 124 -14.57 -0.57 -9.07
C SER A 124 -15.89 -0.57 -8.30
N GLY A 125 -16.86 0.27 -8.69
CA GLY A 125 -18.12 0.50 -7.99
C GLY A 125 -18.00 1.44 -6.78
N VAL A 126 -16.78 1.90 -6.46
CA VAL A 126 -16.49 2.76 -5.31
C VAL A 126 -15.51 3.87 -5.68
N TYR A 127 -15.75 5.05 -5.14
CA TYR A 127 -14.89 6.21 -5.38
C TYR A 127 -14.90 7.11 -4.14
N TRP A 128 -13.73 7.33 -3.55
CA TRP A 128 -13.55 8.17 -2.37
C TRP A 128 -12.67 9.38 -2.71
N PRO A 129 -13.24 10.41 -3.36
CA PRO A 129 -12.47 11.63 -3.58
C PRO A 129 -12.14 12.25 -2.22
N TYR A 130 -10.89 12.69 -2.07
CA TYR A 130 -10.37 13.38 -0.87
C TYR A 130 -10.21 12.53 0.40
N TRP A 131 -10.41 11.22 0.31
CA TRP A 131 -10.02 10.28 1.36
C TRP A 131 -9.22 9.15 0.71
N ILE A 132 -7.95 9.00 1.09
CA ILE A 132 -7.13 7.85 0.69
C ILE A 132 -7.66 6.61 1.41
N GLY A 133 -8.75 6.09 0.87
CA GLY A 133 -9.49 4.95 1.38
C GLY A 133 -9.08 3.65 0.73
N ALA A 134 -8.62 3.69 -0.53
CA ALA A 134 -8.26 2.48 -1.26
C ALA A 134 -6.91 1.91 -0.78
N ARG A 135 -6.83 0.59 -0.58
CA ARG A 135 -5.61 -0.09 -0.11
C ARG A 135 -5.04 -1.06 -1.12
N GLU A 136 -5.85 -1.98 -1.61
CA GLU A 136 -5.37 -3.05 -2.48
C GLU A 136 -6.49 -3.52 -3.40
N ILE A 137 -6.11 -3.99 -4.59
CA ILE A 137 -6.98 -4.81 -5.43
C ILE A 137 -6.40 -6.21 -5.58
N VAL A 138 -7.28 -7.21 -5.69
CA VAL A 138 -6.93 -8.56 -6.11
C VAL A 138 -7.85 -9.05 -7.21
N MET A 139 -7.30 -9.84 -8.12
CA MET A 139 -8.07 -10.50 -9.18
C MET A 139 -8.60 -11.84 -8.71
N ALA A 140 -9.84 -12.16 -9.11
CA ALA A 140 -10.44 -13.45 -8.80
C ALA A 140 -9.73 -14.60 -9.54
N PRO A 141 -9.64 -15.82 -8.98
CA PRO A 141 -9.04 -16.97 -9.66
C PRO A 141 -9.68 -17.35 -11.01
N TRP A 142 -10.94 -16.96 -11.23
CA TRP A 142 -11.67 -17.19 -12.48
C TRP A 142 -11.63 -15.99 -13.45
N SER A 143 -10.97 -14.90 -13.07
CA SER A 143 -10.99 -13.68 -13.87
C SER A 143 -10.15 -13.79 -15.14
N SER A 144 -10.56 -13.05 -16.16
CA SER A 144 -9.84 -12.90 -17.42
C SER A 144 -10.16 -11.55 -18.06
N ALA A 145 -9.49 -11.20 -19.14
CA ALA A 145 -9.80 -9.97 -19.88
C ALA A 145 -11.23 -9.97 -20.47
N SER A 146 -11.74 -11.13 -20.90
CA SER A 146 -13.11 -11.26 -21.41
C SER A 146 -14.18 -11.30 -20.33
N ASP A 147 -13.77 -11.58 -19.10
CA ASP A 147 -14.66 -11.77 -17.94
C ASP A 147 -13.93 -11.28 -16.67
N PRO A 148 -13.75 -9.95 -16.53
CA PRO A 148 -13.00 -9.39 -15.42
C PRO A 148 -13.78 -9.55 -14.12
N ALA A 149 -13.10 -10.00 -13.08
CA ALA A 149 -13.66 -10.12 -11.73
C ALA A 149 -12.56 -9.88 -10.71
N GLY A 150 -12.82 -9.03 -9.72
CA GLY A 150 -11.88 -8.77 -8.64
C GLY A 150 -12.52 -8.05 -7.46
N TYR A 151 -11.69 -7.71 -6.49
CA TYR A 151 -12.10 -7.11 -5.24
C TYR A 151 -11.14 -6.00 -4.85
N LEU A 152 -11.70 -4.86 -4.43
CA LEU A 152 -10.97 -3.75 -3.84
C LEU A 152 -11.13 -3.80 -2.32
N LEU A 153 -10.02 -3.72 -1.60
CA LEU A 153 -9.95 -3.54 -0.15
C LEU A 153 -9.81 -2.05 0.19
N ASP A 154 -10.66 -1.55 1.07
CA ASP A 154 -10.51 -0.23 1.66
C ASP A 154 -9.74 -0.24 3.00
N ALA A 155 -9.37 0.94 3.47
CA ALA A 155 -8.55 1.17 4.65
C ALA A 155 -9.17 0.67 5.95
N ASP A 156 -10.50 0.61 6.00
CA ASP A 156 -11.28 0.17 7.14
C ASP A 156 -11.71 -1.31 7.00
N GLY A 157 -11.18 -2.04 6.02
CA GLY A 157 -11.40 -3.47 5.85
C GLY A 157 -12.65 -3.83 5.04
N GLY A 158 -13.34 -2.85 4.46
CA GLY A 158 -14.42 -3.11 3.51
C GLY A 158 -13.89 -3.75 2.22
N ILE A 159 -14.62 -4.75 1.71
CA ILE A 159 -14.28 -5.47 0.47
C ILE A 159 -15.37 -5.16 -0.57
N HIS A 160 -14.96 -4.56 -1.69
CA HIS A 160 -15.85 -4.09 -2.73
C HIS A 160 -15.61 -4.90 -4.02
N PRO A 161 -16.58 -5.71 -4.48
CA PRO A 161 -16.43 -6.46 -5.73
C PRO A 161 -16.51 -5.52 -6.94
N PHE A 162 -15.76 -5.85 -7.99
CA PHE A 162 -15.82 -5.16 -9.27
C PHE A 162 -15.81 -6.13 -10.46
N GLY A 163 -16.25 -5.64 -11.62
CA GLY A 163 -16.54 -6.51 -12.76
C GLY A 163 -17.69 -7.48 -12.43
N ASP A 164 -17.56 -8.73 -12.86
CA ASP A 164 -18.56 -9.79 -12.60
C ASP A 164 -18.26 -10.60 -11.32
N ALA A 165 -17.52 -10.00 -10.37
CA ALA A 165 -17.22 -10.60 -9.08
C ALA A 165 -18.47 -10.62 -8.17
N PRO A 166 -18.85 -11.77 -7.60
CA PRO A 166 -19.89 -11.84 -6.57
C PRO A 166 -19.43 -11.18 -5.27
N ALA A 167 -20.37 -10.71 -4.44
CA ALA A 167 -20.03 -10.09 -3.16
C ALA A 167 -19.28 -11.04 -2.22
N ALA A 168 -18.23 -10.53 -1.57
CA ALA A 168 -17.61 -11.21 -0.45
C ALA A 168 -18.47 -11.03 0.81
N MET A 169 -18.58 -12.08 1.64
CA MET A 169 -19.45 -12.07 2.82
C MET A 169 -18.63 -12.35 4.08
N GLY A 170 -19.00 -11.70 5.20
CA GLY A 170 -18.46 -12.03 6.52
C GLY A 170 -17.01 -11.62 6.77
N ASN A 171 -16.56 -10.53 6.14
CA ASN A 171 -15.24 -9.94 6.42
C ASN A 171 -15.24 -9.12 7.73
N THR A 172 -14.08 -9.05 8.36
CA THR A 172 -13.82 -8.14 9.47
C THR A 172 -13.64 -6.71 8.95
N THR A 173 -14.20 -5.74 9.66
CA THR A 173 -14.02 -4.31 9.39
C THR A 173 -13.54 -3.56 10.63
N TRP A 174 -12.76 -2.50 10.43
CA TRP A 174 -12.23 -1.60 11.44
C TRP A 174 -12.58 -0.13 11.13
N PRO A 175 -13.84 0.28 11.33
CA PRO A 175 -14.29 1.63 10.97
C PRO A 175 -13.44 2.74 11.58
N GLY A 176 -12.95 3.65 10.73
CA GLY A 176 -12.12 4.80 11.10
C GLY A 176 -10.74 4.44 11.65
N LYS A 177 -10.26 3.21 11.45
CA LYS A 177 -8.94 2.79 11.92
C LYS A 177 -7.87 2.86 10.84
N GLY A 178 -8.23 2.65 9.58
CA GLY A 178 -7.27 2.71 8.48
C GLY A 178 -6.19 1.61 8.51
N ILE A 179 -6.43 0.50 9.22
CA ILE A 179 -5.45 -0.55 9.51
C ILE A 179 -5.52 -1.77 8.59
N ALA A 180 -6.41 -1.80 7.60
CA ALA A 180 -6.38 -2.87 6.60
C ALA A 180 -5.09 -2.75 5.76
N ARG A 181 -4.39 -3.88 5.56
CA ARG A 181 -3.08 -3.92 4.87
C ARG A 181 -3.05 -4.84 3.67
N ALA A 182 -3.74 -5.98 3.70
CA ALA A 182 -3.76 -6.88 2.55
C ALA A 182 -5.06 -7.67 2.43
N LEU A 183 -5.38 -8.09 1.21
CA LEU A 183 -6.48 -8.98 0.83
C LEU A 183 -5.92 -10.13 -0.01
N VAL A 184 -6.33 -11.37 0.26
CA VAL A 184 -6.00 -12.52 -0.58
C VAL A 184 -7.18 -13.45 -0.72
N LEU A 185 -7.45 -13.91 -1.94
CA LEU A 185 -8.45 -14.96 -2.18
C LEU A 185 -7.84 -16.34 -2.02
N SER A 186 -8.61 -17.27 -1.48
CA SER A 186 -8.19 -18.67 -1.38
C SER A 186 -8.17 -19.31 -2.77
N GLY A 187 -7.26 -20.26 -3.02
CA GLY A 187 -7.20 -20.99 -4.28
C GLY A 187 -8.46 -21.83 -4.60
N GLY A 188 -9.29 -22.12 -3.58
CA GLY A 188 -10.59 -22.77 -3.75
C GLY A 188 -11.77 -21.80 -3.88
N SER A 189 -11.54 -20.49 -3.92
CA SER A 189 -12.58 -19.48 -4.12
C SER A 189 -13.21 -19.64 -5.50
N THR A 190 -14.54 -19.61 -5.56
CA THR A 190 -15.33 -19.71 -6.81
C THR A 190 -16.36 -18.59 -6.87
N ARG A 191 -17.06 -18.46 -8.01
CA ARG A 191 -18.22 -17.56 -8.12
C ARG A 191 -19.33 -17.88 -7.10
N ASP A 192 -19.52 -19.15 -6.76
CA ASP A 192 -20.57 -19.56 -5.82
C ASP A 192 -20.13 -19.48 -4.35
N ALA A 193 -18.82 -19.45 -4.11
CA ALA A 193 -18.23 -19.49 -2.78
C ALA A 193 -16.95 -18.64 -2.74
N VAL A 194 -17.13 -17.33 -2.68
CA VAL A 194 -16.04 -16.36 -2.56
C VAL A 194 -15.46 -16.44 -1.16
N MET A 195 -14.19 -16.79 -1.02
CA MET A 195 -13.54 -16.94 0.28
C MET A 195 -12.07 -16.53 0.26
N GLY A 196 -11.58 -16.02 1.38
CA GLY A 196 -10.23 -15.45 1.47
C GLY A 196 -9.92 -14.91 2.85
N TYR A 197 -8.92 -14.03 2.91
CA TYR A 197 -8.41 -13.44 4.14
C TYR A 197 -8.06 -11.97 3.95
N THR A 198 -8.28 -11.18 5.00
CA THR A 198 -7.73 -9.82 5.14
C THR A 198 -6.67 -9.78 6.23
N LEU A 199 -5.65 -8.95 6.04
CA LEU A 199 -4.59 -8.67 7.02
C LEU A 199 -4.80 -7.28 7.62
N ASP A 200 -4.71 -7.17 8.95
CA ASP A 200 -4.59 -5.89 9.64
C ASP A 200 -3.12 -5.51 9.94
N GLY A 201 -2.90 -4.23 10.26
CA GLY A 201 -1.60 -3.65 10.59
C GLY A 201 -0.84 -4.32 11.73
N PHE A 202 -1.54 -5.00 12.64
CA PHE A 202 -0.96 -5.66 13.81
C PHE A 202 -0.68 -7.15 13.57
N GLY A 203 -0.93 -7.65 12.36
CA GLY A 203 -0.67 -9.03 11.96
C GLY A 203 -1.85 -9.98 12.13
N GLY A 204 -3.01 -9.48 12.54
CA GLY A 204 -4.24 -10.26 12.55
C GLY A 204 -4.63 -10.64 11.12
N VAL A 205 -4.85 -11.94 10.90
CA VAL A 205 -5.33 -12.48 9.63
C VAL A 205 -6.75 -12.98 9.83
N HIS A 206 -7.69 -12.41 9.08
CA HIS A 206 -9.13 -12.55 9.32
C HIS A 206 -9.78 -13.26 8.13
N PRO A 207 -10.38 -14.45 8.31
CA PRO A 207 -11.08 -15.14 7.23
C PRO A 207 -12.39 -14.44 6.87
N PHE A 208 -12.82 -14.61 5.63
CA PHE A 208 -14.18 -14.28 5.18
C PHE A 208 -14.72 -15.37 4.26
N GLY A 209 -16.02 -15.36 4.00
CA GLY A 209 -16.65 -16.22 2.99
C GLY A 209 -16.64 -17.71 3.33
N GLY A 210 -16.52 -18.05 4.62
CA GLY A 210 -16.37 -19.44 5.06
C GLY A 210 -14.95 -20.00 4.91
N ALA A 211 -13.96 -19.15 4.65
CA ALA A 211 -12.56 -19.55 4.71
C ALA A 211 -12.22 -20.11 6.10
N ARG A 212 -11.31 -21.08 6.14
CA ARG A 212 -10.89 -21.73 7.39
C ARG A 212 -10.02 -20.79 8.22
N GLU A 213 -10.12 -20.87 9.54
CA GLU A 213 -9.26 -20.10 10.43
C GLU A 213 -7.76 -20.36 10.18
N ILE A 214 -6.96 -19.30 10.26
CA ILE A 214 -5.49 -19.35 10.24
C ILE A 214 -4.98 -19.37 11.67
N PHE A 215 -3.99 -20.23 11.93
CA PHE A 215 -3.33 -20.34 13.23
C PHE A 215 -1.87 -19.91 13.13
N GLY A 216 -1.37 -19.24 14.17
CA GLY A 216 0.05 -18.93 14.30
C GLY A 216 0.56 -17.81 13.38
N SER A 217 -0.29 -16.86 12.98
CA SER A 217 0.20 -15.62 12.37
C SER A 217 0.97 -14.78 13.39
N ALA A 218 2.05 -14.14 12.94
CA ALA A 218 2.80 -13.21 13.78
C ALA A 218 1.90 -12.04 14.22
N GLN A 219 2.11 -11.55 15.44
CA GLN A 219 1.37 -10.42 16.01
C GLN A 219 2.35 -9.36 16.46
N TRP A 220 1.99 -8.09 16.25
CA TRP A 220 2.82 -6.94 16.61
C TRP A 220 2.03 -5.96 17.47
N THR A 221 2.74 -5.15 18.25
CA THR A 221 2.16 -4.10 19.09
C THR A 221 1.96 -2.77 18.34
N ALA A 222 2.40 -2.72 17.08
CA ALA A 222 2.34 -1.55 16.21
C ALA A 222 1.88 -1.98 14.81
N ASP A 223 1.40 -0.99 14.05
CA ASP A 223 0.95 -1.16 12.68
C ASP A 223 2.12 -1.29 11.70
N ILE A 224 2.64 -2.51 11.58
CA ILE A 224 3.86 -2.80 10.81
C ILE A 224 3.68 -3.93 9.80
N ALA A 225 2.51 -4.58 9.74
CA ALA A 225 2.23 -5.56 8.71
C ALA A 225 2.14 -4.87 7.33
N ARG A 226 2.63 -5.53 6.28
CA ARG A 226 2.71 -4.98 4.93
C ARG A 226 2.11 -5.88 3.85
N GLY A 227 2.09 -7.20 4.06
CA GLY A 227 1.48 -8.08 3.08
C GLY A 227 1.19 -9.49 3.58
N LEU A 228 0.34 -10.19 2.83
CA LEU A 228 -0.13 -11.53 3.13
C LEU A 228 -0.13 -12.36 1.84
N VAL A 229 0.48 -13.55 1.88
CA VAL A 229 0.40 -14.52 0.78
C VAL A 229 -0.01 -15.89 1.29
N LEU A 230 -0.83 -16.59 0.51
CA LEU A 230 -1.12 -18.01 0.70
C LEU A 230 -0.16 -18.85 -0.13
N THR A 231 0.21 -20.03 0.37
CA THR A 231 0.99 -21.02 -0.38
C THR A 231 0.27 -22.36 -0.42
N THR A 232 0.61 -23.20 -1.39
CA THR A 232 0.02 -24.54 -1.52
C THR A 232 0.29 -25.36 -0.27
N ALA A 233 -0.78 -25.79 0.41
CA ALA A 233 -0.68 -26.49 1.69
C ALA A 233 -0.06 -27.88 1.56
N ARG A 234 1.01 -28.23 2.29
CA ARG A 234 1.70 -29.54 2.15
C ARG A 234 0.77 -30.75 2.28
N ASN A 235 -0.18 -30.70 3.22
CA ASN A 235 -1.02 -31.85 3.59
C ASN A 235 -2.53 -31.52 3.54
N GLY A 236 -2.95 -30.34 3.08
CA GLY A 236 -4.35 -29.87 3.12
C GLY A 236 -4.95 -29.66 4.52
N LEU A 237 -4.25 -30.09 5.57
CA LEU A 237 -4.71 -30.05 6.96
C LEU A 237 -4.79 -28.64 7.54
N PHE A 238 -3.98 -27.70 7.08
CA PHE A 238 -4.01 -26.31 7.54
C PHE A 238 -3.89 -25.38 6.34
N VAL A 239 -4.52 -24.21 6.45
CA VAL A 239 -4.18 -23.09 5.57
C VAL A 239 -2.80 -22.58 5.98
N GLN A 240 -1.96 -22.26 5.00
CA GLN A 240 -0.58 -21.86 5.25
C GLN A 240 -0.15 -20.76 4.30
N GLY A 241 0.86 -20.02 4.72
CA GLY A 241 1.35 -18.86 4.00
C GLY A 241 2.28 -18.03 4.87
N TYR A 242 2.45 -16.78 4.47
CA TYR A 242 3.37 -15.86 5.11
C TYR A 242 2.76 -14.47 5.24
N THR A 243 3.08 -13.80 6.34
CA THR A 243 2.89 -12.36 6.51
C THR A 243 4.23 -11.64 6.43
N LEU A 244 4.24 -10.46 5.80
CA LEU A 244 5.39 -9.57 5.68
C LEU A 244 5.26 -8.41 6.69
N ASP A 245 6.35 -8.08 7.37
CA ASP A 245 6.48 -6.83 8.13
C ASP A 245 7.28 -5.76 7.38
N TYR A 246 7.15 -4.52 7.84
CA TYR A 246 7.81 -3.32 7.30
C TYR A 246 9.34 -3.41 7.22
N SER A 247 9.99 -4.20 8.08
CA SER A 247 11.44 -4.43 8.11
C SER A 247 11.86 -5.56 7.17
N GLY A 248 10.96 -6.12 6.36
CA GLY A 248 11.25 -7.24 5.48
C GLY A 248 11.23 -8.61 6.17
N GLY A 249 10.78 -8.67 7.43
CA GLY A 249 10.58 -9.95 8.11
C GLY A 249 9.43 -10.72 7.48
N ILE A 250 9.68 -11.98 7.12
CA ILE A 250 8.67 -12.89 6.54
C ILE A 250 8.34 -13.97 7.57
N HIS A 251 7.09 -14.01 8.01
CA HIS A 251 6.65 -14.82 9.14
C HIS A 251 5.69 -15.91 8.67
N PRO A 252 6.04 -17.20 8.82
CA PRO A 252 5.16 -18.30 8.44
C PRO A 252 3.97 -18.42 9.38
N PHE A 253 2.83 -18.85 8.86
CA PHE A 253 1.68 -19.29 9.66
C PHE A 253 1.16 -20.65 9.19
N GLY A 254 0.34 -21.28 10.04
CA GLY A 254 -0.23 -22.60 9.81
C GLY A 254 0.86 -23.66 9.65
N GLY A 255 0.88 -24.33 8.50
CA GLY A 255 1.85 -25.37 8.14
C GLY A 255 3.06 -24.90 7.32
N ALA A 256 3.21 -23.58 7.09
CA ALA A 256 4.29 -23.06 6.26
C ALA A 256 5.65 -23.28 6.92
N PRO A 257 6.68 -23.72 6.17
CA PRO A 257 8.04 -23.79 6.71
C PRO A 257 8.59 -22.40 7.00
N ALA A 258 9.50 -22.31 7.97
CA ALA A 258 10.39 -21.17 8.06
C ALA A 258 11.22 -21.05 6.76
N ILE A 259 11.40 -19.82 6.29
CA ILE A 259 12.20 -19.49 5.12
C ILE A 259 13.22 -18.42 5.48
N SER A 260 14.21 -18.23 4.61
CA SER A 260 15.12 -17.08 4.70
C SER A 260 14.73 -16.06 3.63
N ALA A 261 14.55 -14.81 4.06
CA ALA A 261 14.44 -13.67 3.15
C ALA A 261 15.84 -13.31 2.62
N SER A 262 15.95 -12.92 1.35
CA SER A 262 17.22 -12.42 0.80
C SER A 262 17.56 -11.01 1.26
N ALA A 263 16.58 -10.23 1.72
CA ALA A 263 16.76 -8.89 2.26
C ALA A 263 15.92 -8.64 3.52
N VAL A 264 16.51 -7.91 4.47
CA VAL A 264 15.88 -7.40 5.69
C VAL A 264 16.44 -6.01 6.00
N TRP A 265 15.61 -5.14 6.56
CA TRP A 265 15.94 -3.77 6.95
C TRP A 265 15.52 -3.52 8.40
N PRO A 266 16.31 -4.00 9.38
CA PRO A 266 15.92 -3.95 10.79
C PRO A 266 15.52 -2.54 11.25
N GLY A 267 14.27 -2.39 11.70
CA GLY A 267 13.74 -1.14 12.26
C GLY A 267 13.45 -0.05 11.23
N ARG A 268 13.47 -0.37 9.94
CA ARG A 268 13.18 0.56 8.85
C ARG A 268 11.97 0.07 8.09
N ASP A 269 11.00 0.97 7.88
CA ASP A 269 9.89 0.72 6.97
C ASP A 269 10.44 0.72 5.54
N MET A 270 10.67 -0.45 4.97
CA MET A 270 11.30 -0.60 3.66
C MET A 270 10.60 -1.62 2.78
N ALA A 271 10.02 -2.66 3.35
CA ALA A 271 9.27 -3.64 2.57
C ALA A 271 7.86 -3.12 2.30
N ASP A 272 7.39 -3.19 1.05
CA ASP A 272 6.06 -2.74 0.65
C ASP A 272 5.10 -3.91 0.44
N SER A 273 5.42 -4.85 -0.46
CA SER A 273 4.51 -5.94 -0.84
C SER A 273 5.23 -7.27 -1.02
N ILE A 274 4.51 -8.37 -0.82
CA ILE A 274 5.01 -9.74 -1.00
C ILE A 274 4.13 -10.49 -2.00
N VAL A 275 4.77 -11.23 -2.92
CA VAL A 275 4.11 -12.08 -3.91
C VAL A 275 4.66 -13.50 -3.78
N ALA A 276 3.79 -14.51 -3.81
CA ALA A 276 4.19 -15.91 -3.90
C ALA A 276 4.49 -16.31 -5.34
N TRP A 277 5.53 -17.11 -5.56
CA TRP A 277 5.86 -17.68 -6.86
C TRP A 277 4.88 -18.80 -7.21
N THR A 278 4.09 -18.63 -8.27
CA THR A 278 3.06 -19.60 -8.67
C THR A 278 3.66 -20.90 -9.21
N GLY A 279 4.91 -20.87 -9.67
CA GLY A 279 5.68 -22.07 -10.06
C GLY A 279 6.41 -22.77 -8.90
N ALA A 280 6.32 -22.24 -7.66
CA ALA A 280 6.99 -22.86 -6.52
C ALA A 280 6.45 -24.26 -6.21
N LYS A 281 7.35 -25.17 -5.86
CA LYS A 281 6.95 -26.50 -5.40
C LYS A 281 6.31 -26.41 -4.02
N GLN A 282 5.33 -27.27 -3.77
CA GLN A 282 4.57 -27.32 -2.52
C GLN A 282 5.45 -27.49 -1.27
N ASP A 283 6.56 -28.22 -1.37
CA ASP A 283 7.51 -28.47 -0.29
C ASP A 283 8.64 -27.43 -0.18
N ALA A 284 8.76 -26.58 -1.20
CA ALA A 284 9.74 -25.51 -1.31
C ALA A 284 9.03 -24.22 -1.77
N PRO A 285 8.23 -23.58 -0.90
CA PRO A 285 7.59 -22.31 -1.22
C PRO A 285 8.64 -21.22 -1.44
N GLY A 286 8.27 -20.20 -2.20
CA GLY A 286 9.11 -19.05 -2.48
C GLY A 286 8.31 -17.94 -3.14
N GLY A 287 8.96 -16.79 -3.32
CA GLY A 287 8.37 -15.64 -3.99
C GLY A 287 9.29 -14.44 -3.95
N TRP A 288 8.70 -13.25 -4.05
CA TRP A 288 9.44 -12.00 -4.04
C TRP A 288 8.82 -10.97 -3.10
N VAL A 289 9.67 -10.12 -2.53
CA VAL A 289 9.31 -8.93 -1.76
C VAL A 289 9.77 -7.72 -2.55
N LEU A 290 8.91 -6.71 -2.66
CA LEU A 290 9.27 -5.40 -3.17
C LEU A 290 9.67 -4.49 -2.01
N ASP A 291 10.77 -3.76 -2.18
CA ASP A 291 11.06 -2.63 -1.32
C ASP A 291 10.61 -1.30 -1.93
N ARG A 292 10.54 -0.25 -1.10
CA ARG A 292 9.99 1.04 -1.53
C ARG A 292 10.81 1.78 -2.59
N ARG A 293 12.02 1.30 -2.89
CA ARG A 293 12.93 1.85 -3.90
C ARG A 293 12.82 1.07 -5.22
N GLY A 294 11.96 0.06 -5.28
CA GLY A 294 11.71 -0.70 -6.50
C GLY A 294 12.54 -1.96 -6.63
N ASP A 295 13.46 -2.24 -5.70
CA ASP A 295 14.25 -3.48 -5.75
C ASP A 295 13.35 -4.69 -5.38
N VAL A 296 13.59 -5.82 -6.06
CA VAL A 296 12.82 -7.06 -5.90
C VAL A 296 13.68 -8.15 -5.29
N HIS A 297 13.29 -8.60 -4.10
CA HIS A 297 14.08 -9.49 -3.25
C HIS A 297 13.43 -10.88 -3.18
N ALA A 298 14.13 -11.91 -3.65
CA ALA A 298 13.62 -13.28 -3.60
C ALA A 298 13.54 -13.82 -2.16
N TRP A 299 12.60 -14.71 -1.90
CA TRP A 299 12.53 -15.49 -0.66
C TRP A 299 12.20 -16.95 -0.95
N GLY A 300 12.62 -17.83 -0.03
CA GLY A 300 12.40 -19.27 -0.18
C GLY A 300 13.06 -19.83 -1.44
N SER A 301 12.30 -20.56 -2.25
CA SER A 301 12.79 -21.24 -3.47
C SER A 301 12.81 -20.37 -4.73
N ALA A 302 12.30 -19.13 -4.67
CA ALA A 302 12.19 -18.30 -5.85
C ALA A 302 13.58 -17.88 -6.37
N PRO A 303 13.73 -17.77 -7.71
CA PRO A 303 14.95 -17.25 -8.30
C PRO A 303 15.06 -15.74 -8.07
N ALA A 304 16.29 -15.23 -7.96
CA ALA A 304 16.55 -13.80 -8.02
C ALA A 304 16.13 -13.25 -9.40
N LEU A 305 15.42 -12.12 -9.41
CA LEU A 305 14.97 -11.43 -10.61
C LEU A 305 15.22 -9.93 -10.43
N GLU A 306 15.59 -9.27 -11.53
CA GLU A 306 15.88 -7.84 -11.52
C GLU A 306 14.71 -7.06 -12.16
N PRO A 307 14.22 -5.98 -11.51
CA PRO A 307 13.26 -5.07 -12.12
C PRO A 307 13.93 -4.27 -13.26
N SER A 308 13.15 -3.85 -14.26
CA SER A 308 13.66 -2.97 -15.33
C SER A 308 13.95 -1.55 -14.87
N GLN A 309 13.43 -1.15 -13.69
CA GLN A 309 13.56 0.17 -13.13
C GLN A 309 13.62 0.10 -11.60
N THR A 310 14.50 0.91 -11.01
CA THR A 310 14.58 1.15 -9.56
C THR A 310 14.84 2.63 -9.31
N TRP A 311 14.62 3.07 -8.07
CA TRP A 311 14.83 4.44 -7.62
C TRP A 311 15.57 4.46 -6.28
N PRO A 312 16.91 4.28 -6.28
CA PRO A 312 17.69 4.13 -5.04
C PRO A 312 17.55 5.27 -4.03
N ALA A 313 17.19 6.48 -4.52
CA ALA A 313 17.02 7.68 -3.72
C ALA A 313 15.55 8.04 -3.43
N TRP A 314 14.58 7.30 -3.95
CA TRP A 314 13.16 7.64 -3.86
C TRP A 314 12.37 6.50 -3.22
N ASP A 315 11.48 6.87 -2.31
CA ASP A 315 10.38 6.00 -1.87
C ASP A 315 9.21 6.26 -2.83
N ILE A 316 9.05 5.38 -3.83
CA ILE A 316 8.06 5.55 -4.90
C ILE A 316 7.53 4.22 -5.46
N ALA A 317 8.11 3.08 -5.12
CA ALA A 317 7.50 1.80 -5.48
C ALA A 317 6.25 1.55 -4.63
N ARG A 318 5.15 1.11 -5.23
CA ARG A 318 3.84 0.99 -4.57
C ARG A 318 3.20 -0.37 -4.69
N GLY A 319 3.60 -1.21 -5.64
CA GLY A 319 3.01 -2.54 -5.76
C GLY A 319 3.90 -3.51 -6.53
N LEU A 320 3.78 -4.79 -6.16
CA LEU A 320 4.36 -5.91 -6.87
C LEU A 320 3.24 -6.88 -7.20
N ALA A 321 3.13 -7.26 -8.46
CA ALA A 321 2.12 -8.23 -8.88
C ALA A 321 2.66 -9.17 -9.94
N GLY A 322 2.39 -10.46 -9.71
CA GLY A 322 2.56 -11.53 -10.67
C GLY A 322 1.22 -12.00 -11.24
N ALA A 323 1.22 -12.78 -12.32
CA ALA A 323 0.01 -13.48 -12.79
C ALA A 323 -0.73 -14.19 -11.64
N GLY A 324 -2.02 -13.88 -11.47
CA GLY A 324 -2.87 -14.43 -10.41
C GLY A 324 -2.59 -13.90 -9.00
N SER A 325 -1.87 -12.79 -8.87
CA SER A 325 -1.61 -12.12 -7.60
C SER A 325 -1.78 -10.60 -7.74
N GLY A 326 -1.91 -9.95 -6.59
CA GLY A 326 -1.90 -8.50 -6.46
C GLY A 326 -1.06 -8.09 -5.28
N GLY A 327 -0.68 -6.82 -5.27
CA GLY A 327 0.08 -6.21 -4.19
C GLY A 327 -0.05 -4.70 -4.29
N GLY A 328 -0.21 -4.05 -3.15
CA GLY A 328 -0.34 -2.61 -3.07
C GLY A 328 0.18 -2.06 -1.75
N SER A 329 0.48 -0.77 -1.76
CA SER A 329 0.94 0.01 -0.62
C SER A 329 0.63 1.48 -0.89
N THR A 330 0.61 2.27 0.17
CA THR A 330 0.40 3.72 0.09
C THR A 330 1.65 4.45 0.54
N GLU A 331 1.76 5.75 0.23
CA GLU A 331 2.78 6.59 0.85
C GLU A 331 2.74 6.51 2.40
N ARG A 332 3.88 6.83 3.01
CA ARG A 332 3.99 6.92 4.46
C ARG A 332 3.41 8.25 4.93
N VAL A 333 2.69 8.25 6.06
CA VAL A 333 2.21 9.51 6.66
C VAL A 333 3.38 10.37 7.15
N VAL A 334 4.37 9.74 7.80
CA VAL A 334 5.62 10.40 8.20
C VAL A 334 6.74 9.85 7.33
N LEU A 335 7.38 10.74 6.59
CA LEU A 335 8.39 10.41 5.59
C LEU A 335 9.76 10.25 6.24
N ASP A 336 10.56 9.33 5.69
CA ASP A 336 12.00 9.31 5.98
C ASP A 336 12.63 10.64 5.54
N PRO A 337 13.80 11.00 6.10
CA PRO A 337 14.45 12.24 5.74
C PRO A 337 14.64 12.32 4.23
N GLN A 338 14.04 13.33 3.60
CA GLN A 338 14.22 13.59 2.18
C GLN A 338 15.35 14.63 2.04
N PRO A 339 16.58 14.23 1.65
CA PRO A 339 17.58 15.19 1.23
C PRO A 339 17.17 15.73 -0.15
N GLY A 340 16.57 16.91 -0.17
CA GLY A 340 16.16 17.58 -1.40
C GLY A 340 16.73 18.99 -1.47
N GLY A 341 17.20 19.38 -2.64
CA GLY A 341 17.63 20.74 -2.91
C GLY A 341 18.35 20.85 -4.26
N ASP A 342 18.27 22.02 -4.86
CA ASP A 342 18.89 22.34 -6.14
C ASP A 342 19.56 23.72 -6.07
N ALA A 343 19.82 24.33 -7.23
CA ALA A 343 20.37 25.68 -7.29
C ALA A 343 19.39 26.77 -6.79
N TRP A 344 18.09 26.47 -6.71
CA TRP A 344 17.09 27.38 -6.17
C TRP A 344 17.08 27.37 -4.64
N GLY A 345 17.27 26.22 -4.00
CA GLY A 345 17.32 26.11 -2.55
C GLY A 345 17.07 24.69 -2.03
N ALA A 346 16.99 24.53 -0.71
CA ALA A 346 16.58 23.27 -0.09
C ALA A 346 15.07 23.03 -0.24
N TYR A 347 14.70 21.75 -0.34
CA TYR A 347 13.31 21.29 -0.31
C TYR A 347 12.98 20.71 1.08
N PHE A 348 11.86 21.14 1.64
CA PHE A 348 11.41 20.70 2.95
C PHE A 348 9.95 20.22 2.89
N ASN A 349 9.76 18.91 3.02
CA ASN A 349 8.42 18.34 3.21
C ASN A 349 8.05 18.37 4.70
N GLN A 350 6.87 18.91 5.06
CA GLN A 350 6.40 19.04 6.43
C GLN A 350 6.26 17.69 7.17
N ARG A 351 6.12 16.60 6.42
CA ARG A 351 5.97 15.22 6.94
C ARG A 351 7.30 14.51 7.20
N ASP A 352 8.44 15.15 6.93
CA ASP A 352 9.77 14.58 7.18
C ASP A 352 10.01 14.36 8.69
N THR A 353 10.39 13.14 9.05
CA THR A 353 10.60 12.68 10.44
C THR A 353 11.51 13.58 11.28
N ARG A 354 12.43 14.33 10.66
CA ARG A 354 13.33 15.27 11.37
C ARG A 354 12.59 16.39 12.09
N TRP A 355 11.41 16.79 11.60
CA TRP A 355 10.62 17.88 12.18
C TRP A 355 9.13 17.59 12.24
N ALA A 356 8.63 16.54 11.60
CA ALA A 356 7.22 16.17 11.56
C ALA A 356 6.55 16.31 12.93
N SER A 357 7.16 15.73 13.96
CA SER A 357 6.62 15.70 15.34
C SER A 357 6.93 16.93 16.20
N VAL A 358 7.63 17.94 15.67
CA VAL A 358 7.95 19.17 16.40
C VAL A 358 6.69 20.01 16.55
N GLY A 359 6.40 20.52 17.75
CA GLY A 359 5.24 21.38 17.99
C GLY A 359 5.37 22.75 17.33
N VAL A 360 4.28 23.26 16.77
CA VAL A 360 4.21 24.57 16.11
C VAL A 360 3.90 25.66 17.12
N GLY A 361 4.88 26.51 17.42
CA GLY A 361 4.77 27.65 18.31
C GLY A 361 4.21 27.25 19.69
N PRO A 362 3.17 27.94 20.20
CA PRO A 362 2.55 27.61 21.48
C PRO A 362 1.53 26.46 21.41
N THR A 363 1.32 25.84 20.24
CA THR A 363 0.25 24.84 20.04
C THR A 363 0.68 23.42 20.39
N ALA A 364 -0.29 22.52 20.53
CA ALA A 364 -0.06 21.08 20.61
C ALA A 364 0.05 20.41 19.23
N HIS A 365 -0.18 21.16 18.14
CA HIS A 365 -0.17 20.62 16.79
C HIS A 365 1.28 20.51 16.28
N PRO A 366 1.65 19.35 15.71
CA PRO A 366 2.97 19.12 15.16
C PRO A 366 3.09 19.68 13.72
N VAL A 367 4.32 19.90 13.24
CA VAL A 367 4.61 20.42 11.90
C VAL A 367 3.95 19.59 10.80
N TRP A 368 3.92 18.25 10.92
CA TRP A 368 3.31 17.43 9.87
C TRP A 368 1.82 17.72 9.70
N GLU A 369 1.11 18.15 10.74
CA GLU A 369 -0.33 18.37 10.71
C GLU A 369 -0.70 19.74 10.14
N ILE A 370 0.04 20.80 10.51
CA ILE A 370 -0.33 22.20 10.19
C ILE A 370 0.83 23.05 9.61
N GLY A 371 1.89 22.42 9.13
CA GLY A 371 3.16 23.08 8.82
C GLY A 371 3.42 23.47 7.37
N CYS A 372 2.39 23.59 6.52
CA CYS A 372 2.60 23.91 5.09
C CYS A 372 3.29 25.28 4.91
N LEU A 373 2.69 26.36 5.43
CA LEU A 373 3.24 27.72 5.30
C LEU A 373 4.62 27.87 5.99
N LEU A 374 4.84 27.22 7.13
CA LEU A 374 6.13 27.33 7.83
C LEU A 374 7.24 26.57 7.10
N SER A 375 6.89 25.47 6.42
CA SER A 375 7.84 24.70 5.60
C SER A 375 8.18 25.44 4.32
N ASP A 376 7.18 26.07 3.67
CA ASP A 376 7.39 26.98 2.55
C ASP A 376 8.28 28.15 2.93
N LEU A 377 8.04 28.78 4.08
CA LEU A 377 8.86 29.86 4.58
C LEU A 377 10.32 29.40 4.74
N ALA A 378 10.56 28.23 5.35
CA ALA A 378 11.91 27.66 5.46
C ALA A 378 12.58 27.43 4.08
N MET A 379 11.82 27.00 3.07
CA MET A 379 12.33 26.87 1.69
C MET A 379 12.73 28.23 1.11
N VAL A 380 11.94 29.28 1.32
CA VAL A 380 12.28 30.65 0.89
C VAL A 380 13.51 31.19 1.64
N TYR A 381 13.64 30.94 2.95
CA TYR A 381 14.88 31.28 3.69
C TYR A 381 16.10 30.59 3.07
N SER A 382 15.98 29.31 2.72
CA SER A 382 17.06 28.59 2.05
C SER A 382 17.40 29.17 0.68
N HIS A 383 16.41 29.64 -0.08
CA HIS A 383 16.62 30.29 -1.38
C HIS A 383 17.50 31.54 -1.26
N PHE A 384 17.29 32.33 -0.21
CA PHE A 384 18.12 33.51 0.10
C PHE A 384 19.44 33.18 0.83
N GLY A 385 19.85 31.90 0.84
CA GLY A 385 21.13 31.45 1.41
C GLY A 385 21.13 31.27 2.93
N LEU A 386 19.98 31.39 3.60
CA LEU A 386 19.83 31.19 5.04
C LEU A 386 19.57 29.71 5.37
N SER A 387 20.50 28.84 4.97
CA SER A 387 20.35 27.37 4.98
C SER A 387 20.25 26.72 6.37
N SER A 388 20.46 27.48 7.45
CA SER A 388 20.26 26.99 8.83
C SER A 388 18.78 27.00 9.26
N VAL A 389 17.92 27.69 8.50
CA VAL A 389 16.48 27.76 8.77
C VAL A 389 15.81 26.52 8.19
N THR A 390 15.22 25.73 9.08
CA THR A 390 14.45 24.52 8.78
C THR A 390 13.02 24.65 9.32
N PRO A 391 12.07 23.79 8.91
CA PRO A 391 10.72 23.79 9.48
C PRO A 391 10.72 23.72 11.02
N ALA A 392 11.58 22.89 11.62
CA ALA A 392 11.72 22.81 13.08
C ALA A 392 12.15 24.15 13.70
N THR A 393 13.11 24.85 13.09
CA THR A 393 13.55 26.14 13.63
C THR A 393 12.46 27.20 13.50
N VAL A 394 11.70 27.23 12.39
CA VAL A 394 10.57 28.16 12.22
C VAL A 394 9.50 27.86 13.26
N ALA A 395 9.11 26.58 13.41
CA ALA A 395 8.12 26.13 14.38
C ALA A 395 8.48 26.51 15.83
N ALA A 396 9.76 26.56 16.19
CA ALA A 396 10.20 26.94 17.53
C ALA A 396 10.01 28.44 17.87
N HIS A 397 9.74 29.31 16.90
CA HIS A 397 9.53 30.74 17.14
C HIS A 397 8.11 31.02 17.65
N ALA A 398 7.84 30.78 18.93
CA ALA A 398 6.50 30.93 19.50
C ALA A 398 5.81 32.29 19.23
N GLY A 399 6.58 33.38 19.15
CA GLY A 399 6.06 34.73 18.84
C GLY A 399 5.61 34.93 17.38
N TRP A 400 5.83 33.96 16.50
CA TRP A 400 5.42 33.99 15.09
C TRP A 400 4.04 33.39 14.85
N PHE A 401 3.44 32.77 15.87
CA PHE A 401 2.19 32.03 15.74
C PHE A 401 1.13 32.51 16.72
N ASN A 402 -0.14 32.42 16.31
CA ASN A 402 -1.27 32.57 17.22
C ASN A 402 -1.56 31.27 17.99
N GLY A 403 -2.57 31.30 18.88
CA GLY A 403 -2.96 30.13 19.68
C GLY A 403 -3.49 28.92 18.89
N HIS A 404 -3.73 29.08 17.58
CA HIS A 404 -4.16 28.03 16.66
C HIS A 404 -3.04 27.62 15.68
N GLY A 405 -1.84 28.18 15.80
CA GLY A 405 -0.71 27.84 14.94
C GLY A 405 -0.69 28.58 13.61
N ALA A 406 -1.58 29.56 13.38
CA ALA A 406 -1.51 30.41 12.20
C ALA A 406 -0.35 31.40 12.33
N ILE A 407 0.40 31.59 11.24
CA ILE A 407 1.55 32.49 11.18
C ILE A 407 1.09 33.96 11.15
N TYR A 408 1.76 34.81 11.92
CA TYR A 408 1.61 36.26 11.83
C TYR A 408 2.42 36.85 10.68
N ASN A 409 1.93 37.93 10.06
CA ASN A 409 2.63 38.65 9.01
C ASN A 409 4.05 39.11 9.42
N SER A 410 4.30 39.33 10.71
CA SER A 410 5.63 39.70 11.22
C SER A 410 6.69 38.61 10.99
N ALA A 411 6.29 37.34 10.91
CA ALA A 411 7.15 36.19 10.66
C ALA A 411 7.55 36.07 9.18
N LEU A 412 6.79 36.69 8.27
CA LEU A 412 7.08 36.64 6.84
C LEU A 412 8.23 37.57 6.44
N ASN A 413 8.84 38.30 7.38
CA ASN A 413 9.97 39.20 7.11
C ASN A 413 11.29 38.42 7.02
N ILE A 414 11.83 38.30 5.81
CA ILE A 414 13.12 37.65 5.59
C ILE A 414 14.23 38.71 5.69
N PRO A 415 15.31 38.46 6.47
CA PRO A 415 16.41 39.42 6.60
C PRO A 415 17.00 39.85 5.26
N GLY A 416 17.03 41.16 5.00
CA GLY A 416 17.59 41.72 3.77
C GLY A 416 16.62 41.76 2.58
N HIS A 417 15.39 41.28 2.73
CA HIS A 417 14.39 41.18 1.66
C HIS A 417 13.09 41.89 2.05
N THR A 418 12.31 42.27 1.04
CA THR A 418 10.99 42.89 1.23
C THR A 418 9.91 41.87 0.94
N THR A 419 8.97 41.71 1.88
CA THR A 419 7.80 40.84 1.68
C THR A 419 6.57 41.65 1.31
N VAL A 420 5.94 41.28 0.21
CA VAL A 420 4.66 41.85 -0.24
C VAL A 420 3.56 40.84 0.03
N VAL A 421 2.64 41.20 0.92
CA VAL A 421 1.46 40.39 1.26
C VAL A 421 0.27 40.84 0.41
N ASN A 422 -0.33 39.92 -0.34
CA ASN A 422 -1.51 40.16 -1.15
C ASN A 422 -2.64 39.19 -0.78
N HIS A 423 -3.69 39.71 -0.14
CA HIS A 423 -4.85 38.92 0.32
C HIS A 423 -5.94 38.72 -0.76
N ASN A 424 -5.69 39.13 -2.01
CA ASN A 424 -6.56 38.85 -3.13
C ASN A 424 -5.77 38.92 -4.46
N PRO A 425 -4.79 38.02 -4.66
CA PRO A 425 -3.88 38.11 -5.80
C PRO A 425 -4.60 37.74 -7.10
N SER A 426 -4.39 38.55 -8.13
CA SER A 426 -4.78 38.15 -9.49
C SER A 426 -3.73 37.20 -10.08
N ALA A 427 -4.14 36.34 -11.01
CA ALA A 427 -3.21 35.49 -11.74
C ALA A 427 -2.10 36.29 -12.44
N ALA A 428 -2.42 37.49 -12.93
CA ALA A 428 -1.44 38.40 -13.55
C ALA A 428 -0.41 38.92 -12.55
N TRP A 429 -0.82 39.24 -11.32
CA TRP A 429 0.09 39.68 -10.27
C TRP A 429 1.04 38.55 -9.86
N ILE A 430 0.54 37.32 -9.71
CA ILE A 430 1.39 36.15 -9.40
C ILE A 430 2.39 35.93 -10.53
N ALA A 431 1.92 35.96 -11.79
CA ALA A 431 2.79 35.80 -12.95
C ALA A 431 3.89 36.86 -13.02
N GLU A 432 3.57 38.12 -12.71
CA GLU A 432 4.53 39.22 -12.66
C GLU A 432 5.63 38.95 -11.62
N GLN A 433 5.26 38.61 -10.38
CA GLN A 433 6.22 38.34 -9.31
C GLN A 433 7.13 37.15 -9.64
N VAL A 434 6.54 36.04 -10.09
CA VAL A 434 7.32 34.84 -10.45
C VAL A 434 8.22 35.11 -11.67
N SER A 435 7.75 35.89 -12.65
CA SER A 435 8.57 36.26 -13.82
C SER A 435 9.75 37.18 -13.50
N ALA A 436 9.64 37.95 -12.41
CA ALA A 436 10.73 38.77 -11.88
C ALA A 436 11.77 37.93 -11.10
N GLY A 437 11.54 36.62 -10.94
CA GLY A 437 12.41 35.72 -10.20
C GLY A 437 12.16 35.74 -8.69
N HIS A 438 11.09 36.37 -8.22
CA HIS A 438 10.74 36.39 -6.80
C HIS A 438 10.11 35.04 -6.40
N PRO A 439 10.53 34.41 -5.29
CA PRO A 439 9.76 33.36 -4.65
C PRO A 439 8.36 33.87 -4.31
N VAL A 440 7.34 33.06 -4.58
CA VAL A 440 5.95 33.40 -4.22
C VAL A 440 5.31 32.23 -3.50
N ILE A 441 4.92 32.42 -2.24
CA ILE A 441 4.09 31.45 -1.53
C ILE A 441 2.62 31.78 -1.83
N VAL A 442 1.81 30.78 -2.17
CA VAL A 442 0.37 30.95 -2.42
C VAL A 442 -0.44 30.11 -1.43
N GLY A 443 -1.45 30.72 -0.82
CA GLY A 443 -2.45 30.05 0.02
C GLY A 443 -3.71 29.73 -0.78
N MET A 444 -4.18 28.50 -0.69
CA MET A 444 -5.35 28.02 -1.42
C MET A 444 -6.35 27.25 -0.53
N ASN A 445 -7.63 27.36 -0.86
CA ASN A 445 -8.68 26.59 -0.19
C ASN A 445 -8.76 25.18 -0.77
N LEU A 446 -8.80 24.16 0.08
CA LEU A 446 -8.89 22.77 -0.37
C LEU A 446 -10.34 22.39 -0.72
N PRO A 447 -10.57 21.57 -1.77
CA PRO A 447 -11.90 21.02 -2.06
C PRO A 447 -12.50 20.20 -0.91
N SER A 448 -11.65 19.57 -0.09
CA SER A 448 -12.01 18.82 1.11
C SER A 448 -12.36 19.69 2.32
N GLY A 449 -12.18 21.01 2.20
CA GLY A 449 -12.16 21.93 3.34
C GLY A 449 -10.75 22.10 3.93
N GLY A 450 -10.49 23.26 4.53
CA GLY A 450 -9.18 23.67 5.02
C GLY A 450 -8.37 24.47 4.00
N THR A 451 -7.10 24.69 4.30
CA THR A 451 -6.17 25.50 3.50
C THR A 451 -4.85 24.77 3.29
N HIS A 452 -4.20 25.03 2.16
CA HIS A 452 -2.85 24.56 1.88
C HIS A 452 -2.00 25.71 1.34
N PHE A 453 -0.70 25.62 1.59
CA PHE A 453 0.28 26.56 1.07
C PHE A 453 1.34 25.80 0.29
N VAL A 454 1.79 26.42 -0.82
CA VAL A 454 2.93 25.94 -1.60
C VAL A 454 3.79 27.13 -2.03
N VAL A 455 5.08 26.89 -2.27
CA VAL A 455 5.97 27.90 -2.86
C VAL A 455 6.13 27.70 -4.37
N LEU A 456 5.85 28.75 -5.13
CA LEU A 456 6.16 28.89 -6.55
C LEU A 456 7.61 29.36 -6.69
N THR A 457 8.42 28.60 -7.42
CA THR A 457 9.87 28.78 -7.54
C THR A 457 10.30 29.39 -8.86
N GLY A 458 9.43 29.37 -9.87
CA GLY A 458 9.70 29.93 -11.19
C GLY A 458 8.58 29.65 -12.20
N GLN A 459 8.74 30.15 -13.43
CA GLN A 459 7.81 29.85 -14.52
C GLN A 459 8.07 28.44 -15.09
N ALA A 460 7.01 27.65 -15.23
CA ALA A 460 7.01 26.38 -15.95
C ALA A 460 6.32 26.58 -17.31
N GLY A 461 7.11 26.90 -18.33
CA GLY A 461 6.58 27.27 -19.64
C GLY A 461 5.82 28.60 -19.61
N SER A 462 4.79 28.74 -20.46
CA SER A 462 4.09 30.02 -20.68
C SER A 462 2.86 30.24 -19.80
N SER A 463 2.36 29.19 -19.15
CA SER A 463 1.05 29.20 -18.48
C SER A 463 1.04 28.49 -17.13
N ASP A 464 2.21 28.11 -16.60
CA ASP A 464 2.32 27.36 -15.36
C ASP A 464 3.53 27.77 -14.53
N TYR A 465 3.64 27.21 -13.33
CA TYR A 465 4.71 27.50 -12.38
C TYR A 465 5.40 26.21 -11.92
N TRP A 466 6.70 26.30 -11.64
CA TRP A 466 7.40 25.30 -10.85
C TRP A 466 7.07 25.50 -9.38
N VAL A 467 6.87 24.39 -8.67
CA VAL A 467 6.38 24.37 -7.29
C VAL A 467 7.19 23.41 -6.46
N ASN A 468 7.44 23.81 -5.22
CA ASN A 468 7.78 22.89 -4.15
C ASN A 468 6.58 22.79 -3.22
N ASP A 469 5.91 21.63 -3.19
CA ASP A 469 4.77 21.38 -2.30
C ASP A 469 5.29 20.76 -0.99
N PRO A 470 5.03 21.35 0.18
CA PRO A 470 5.52 20.84 1.46
C PRO A 470 4.74 19.62 1.96
N TRP A 471 3.61 19.25 1.38
CA TRP A 471 2.80 18.10 1.78
C TRP A 471 3.09 16.87 0.92
N GLU A 472 2.94 16.99 -0.39
CA GLU A 472 2.99 15.86 -1.33
C GLU A 472 4.38 15.20 -1.35
N GLN A 473 4.42 13.87 -1.29
CA GLN A 473 5.69 13.13 -1.29
C GLN A 473 6.37 13.30 -2.65
N ASN A 474 7.68 13.63 -2.63
CA ASN A 474 8.48 13.84 -3.83
C ASN A 474 8.03 15.03 -4.72
N ALA A 475 7.39 16.04 -4.15
CA ALA A 475 6.85 17.19 -4.87
C ALA A 475 7.80 18.41 -4.92
N MET A 476 9.08 18.15 -5.17
CA MET A 476 10.07 19.21 -5.44
C MET A 476 10.12 19.49 -6.94
N HIS A 477 10.04 20.76 -7.32
CA HIS A 477 10.14 21.23 -8.71
C HIS A 477 9.11 20.57 -9.64
N VAL A 478 7.84 20.59 -9.22
CA VAL A 478 6.72 19.99 -9.95
C VAL A 478 5.83 21.06 -10.58
N PRO A 479 5.09 20.77 -11.66
CA PRO A 479 4.20 21.75 -12.28
C PRO A 479 2.99 22.08 -11.39
N PHE A 480 2.68 23.37 -11.21
CA PHE A 480 1.51 23.80 -10.42
C PHE A 480 0.17 23.32 -11.03
N SER A 481 0.10 23.15 -12.35
CA SER A 481 -1.06 22.59 -13.07
C SER A 481 -1.26 21.09 -12.92
N GLY A 482 -0.35 20.38 -12.24
CA GLY A 482 -0.48 18.96 -11.93
C GLY A 482 -1.79 18.60 -11.20
N ASP A 483 -2.12 17.32 -11.22
CA ASP A 483 -3.30 16.75 -10.55
C ASP A 483 -3.07 16.68 -9.04
N TRP A 484 -3.15 17.80 -8.31
CA TRP A 484 -2.91 17.83 -6.86
C TRP A 484 -4.20 17.64 -6.07
N PHE A 485 -4.17 16.86 -4.98
CA PHE A 485 -5.29 16.77 -4.02
C PHE A 485 -5.53 18.10 -3.29
N THR A 486 -4.54 19.00 -3.34
CA THR A 486 -4.46 20.22 -2.56
C THR A 486 -4.90 21.48 -3.31
N ARG A 487 -5.35 21.38 -4.57
CA ARG A 487 -5.65 22.58 -5.35
C ARG A 487 -7.10 23.05 -5.20
N GLY A 488 -7.23 24.30 -4.78
CA GLY A 488 -8.44 25.07 -5.03
C GLY A 488 -8.15 26.55 -5.25
N PRO A 489 -9.13 27.44 -5.09
CA PRO A 489 -8.94 28.86 -5.37
C PRO A 489 -7.84 29.46 -4.47
N ILE A 490 -6.85 30.09 -5.11
CA ILE A 490 -5.84 30.90 -4.42
C ILE A 490 -6.58 32.08 -3.79
N TYR A 491 -6.40 32.26 -2.49
CA TYR A 491 -7.03 33.36 -1.75
C TYR A 491 -6.00 34.36 -1.22
N GLU A 492 -4.73 33.98 -1.10
CA GLU A 492 -3.65 34.90 -0.73
C GLU A 492 -2.31 34.49 -1.33
N ALA A 493 -1.37 35.43 -1.38
CA ALA A 493 -0.01 35.20 -1.81
C ALA A 493 1.00 36.14 -1.13
N PHE A 494 2.22 35.65 -0.96
CA PHE A 494 3.35 36.36 -0.37
C PHE A 494 4.51 36.34 -1.37
N ALA A 495 4.92 37.51 -1.88
CA ALA A 495 6.10 37.64 -2.75
C ALA A 495 7.30 38.17 -1.97
N PHE A 496 8.48 37.60 -2.20
CA PHE A 496 9.72 37.95 -1.51
C PHE A 496 10.72 38.57 -2.49
N ILE A 497 11.06 39.85 -2.29
CA ILE A 497 11.82 40.71 -3.21
C ILE A 497 13.21 41.02 -2.65
#